data_AF-A0A0L0UJ98-F1
#
_entry.id   AF-A0A0L0UJ98-F1
#
_cell.length_a   1.000
_cell.length_b   1.000
_cell.length_c   1.000
_cell.angle_alpha   90.00
_cell.angle_beta   90.00
_cell.angle_gamma   90.00
#
_symmetry.space_group_name_H-M   'P 1'
#
loop_
_entity.id
_entity.type
_entity.pdbx_description
1 polymer ?
#
loop_
_entity_poly.entity_id
_entity_poly.type
_entity_poly.pdbx_seq_one_letter_code
_entity_poly.pdbx_strand_id
1 'polypeptide(L)' 'ALDKIVFLPFAFTLDKYRWSLFRGQVEKENWNCAFWKLREQYSGIEPPVVRSESDFDPPAKYHISADVEYL' A
#
# COMPACT_ATOMS: atom_id res chain seq x y z
N ALA A 1 4.22 22.67 -1.84
CA ALA A 1 5.01 21.57 -2.44
C ALA A 1 4.74 20.25 -1.72
N LEU A 2 4.88 20.21 -0.39
CA LEU A 2 4.69 18.99 0.42
C LEU A 2 3.31 18.34 0.23
N ASP A 3 2.23 19.11 0.12
CA ASP A 3 0.88 18.52 0.03
C ASP A 3 0.56 17.82 -1.30
N LYS A 4 1.23 18.23 -2.39
CA LYS A 4 0.88 17.77 -3.75
C LYS A 4 1.90 16.78 -4.28
N ILE A 5 3.19 17.12 -4.22
CA ILE A 5 4.23 16.28 -4.82
C ILE A 5 4.45 15.00 -4.01
N VAL A 6 4.44 15.09 -2.67
CA VAL A 6 4.63 13.91 -1.79
C VAL A 6 3.43 12.98 -1.81
N PHE A 7 2.24 13.50 -2.16
CA PHE A 7 1.01 12.72 -2.22
C PHE A 7 0.92 11.82 -3.47
N LEU A 8 1.53 12.21 -4.59
CA LEU A 8 1.50 11.44 -5.84
C LEU A 8 1.96 9.98 -5.67
N PRO A 9 3.14 9.67 -5.10
CA PRO A 9 3.55 8.28 -4.88
C PRO A 9 2.67 7.56 -3.85
N PHE A 10 2.06 8.28 -2.90
CA PHE A 10 1.14 7.69 -1.92
C PHE A 10 -0.14 7.18 -2.59
N ALA A 11 -0.83 8.03 -3.34
CA ALA A 11 -2.07 7.66 -4.03
C ALA A 11 -1.82 6.53 -5.05
N PHE A 12 -0.76 6.66 -5.85
CA PHE A 12 -0.41 5.67 -6.87
C PHE A 12 -0.13 4.28 -6.29
N THR A 13 0.59 4.20 -5.17
CA THR A 13 0.93 2.90 -4.56
C THR A 13 -0.28 2.16 -3.99
N LEU A 14 -1.28 2.88 -3.48
CA LEU A 14 -2.48 2.27 -2.90
C LEU A 14 -3.34 1.55 -3.95
N ASP A 15 -3.64 2.19 -5.07
CA ASP A 15 -4.42 1.52 -6.11
C ASP A 15 -3.58 0.50 -6.89
N LYS A 16 -2.27 0.75 -7.10
CA LYS A 16 -1.37 -0.27 -7.65
C LYS A 16 -1.35 -1.55 -6.80
N TYR A 17 -1.39 -1.40 -5.48
CA TYR A 17 -1.51 -2.52 -4.54
C TYR A 17 -2.87 -3.23 -4.68
N ARG A 18 -3.99 -2.50 -4.62
CA ARG A 18 -5.33 -3.11 -4.78
C ARG A 18 -5.47 -3.85 -6.10
N TRP A 19 -5.01 -3.26 -7.21
CA TRP A 19 -5.05 -3.90 -8.52
C TRP A 19 -4.17 -5.14 -8.60
N SER A 20 -3.05 -5.22 -7.89
CA SER A 20 -2.24 -6.45 -7.88
C SER A 20 -2.95 -7.57 -7.10
N LEU A 21 -3.64 -7.24 -6.01
CA LEU A 21 -4.48 -8.19 -5.28
C LEU A 21 -5.65 -8.70 -6.13
N PHE A 22 -6.42 -7.78 -6.74
CA PHE A 22 -7.59 -8.13 -7.54
C PHE A 22 -7.25 -8.93 -8.80
N ARG A 23 -6.05 -8.76 -9.35
CA ARG A 23 -5.54 -9.57 -10.47
C ARG A 23 -4.91 -10.90 -10.04
N GLY A 24 -4.89 -11.21 -8.74
CA GLY A 24 -4.28 -12.43 -8.21
C GLY A 24 -2.75 -12.48 -8.37
N GLN A 25 -2.08 -11.34 -8.49
CA GLN A 25 -0.63 -11.27 -8.69
C GLN A 25 0.17 -11.41 -7.38
N VAL A 26 -0.52 -11.31 -6.24
CA VAL A 26 0.07 -11.41 -4.91
C VAL A 26 -0.71 -12.45 -4.12
N GLU A 27 0.00 -13.50 -3.70
CA GLU A 27 -0.54 -14.53 -2.82
C GLU A 27 -0.88 -13.95 -1.44
N LYS A 28 -1.86 -14.54 -0.76
CA LYS A 28 -2.41 -14.01 0.50
C LYS A 28 -1.35 -13.90 1.60
N GLU A 29 -0.40 -14.81 1.59
CA GLU A 29 0.73 -14.93 2.50
C GLU A 29 1.78 -13.82 2.29
N ASN A 30 1.59 -12.94 1.30
CA ASN A 30 2.52 -11.85 0.97
C ASN A 30 1.82 -10.49 0.90
N TRP A 31 0.59 -10.37 1.42
CA TRP A 31 -0.21 -9.15 1.28
C TRP A 31 0.41 -7.95 1.97
N ASN A 32 0.91 -8.09 3.20
CA ASN A 32 1.47 -6.98 3.94
C ASN A 32 2.88 -6.62 3.42
N CYS A 33 3.67 -7.64 3.08
CA CYS A 33 4.99 -7.49 2.46
C CYS A 33 4.90 -6.75 1.11
N ALA A 34 3.96 -7.14 0.24
CA ALA A 34 3.77 -6.46 -1.05
C ALA A 34 3.38 -4.98 -0.90
N PHE A 35 2.58 -4.66 0.12
CA PHE A 35 2.26 -3.28 0.45
C PHE A 35 3.51 -2.48 0.83
N TRP A 36 4.31 -2.96 1.79
CA TRP A 36 5.52 -2.26 2.20
C TRP A 36 6.57 -2.16 1.10
N LYS A 37 6.71 -3.18 0.25
CA LYS A 37 7.60 -3.12 -0.92
C LYS A 37 7.23 -1.99 -1.89
N LEU A 38 5.94 -1.75 -2.11
CA LEU A 38 5.49 -0.62 -2.93
C LEU A 38 5.75 0.72 -2.25
N ARG A 39 5.51 0.81 -0.93
CA ARG A 39 5.77 2.03 -0.14
C ARG A 39 7.26 2.38 -0.15
N GLU A 40 8.13 1.40 0.02
CA GLU A 40 9.58 1.56 -0.06
C GLU A 40 10.01 2.00 -1.46
N GLN A 41 9.60 1.27 -2.50
CA GLN A 41 10.02 1.53 -3.88
C GLN A 41 9.62 2.91 -4.39
N TYR A 42 8.41 3.37 -4.09
CA TYR A 42 7.85 4.59 -4.68
C TYR A 42 7.85 5.79 -3.74
N SER A 43 7.75 5.57 -2.42
CA SER A 43 7.74 6.65 -1.44
C SER A 43 9.05 6.76 -0.65
N GLY A 44 9.96 5.79 -0.75
CA GLY A 44 11.24 5.80 -0.03
C GLY A 44 11.08 5.67 1.48
N ILE A 45 10.05 4.96 1.95
CA ILE A 45 9.78 4.76 3.38
C ILE A 45 9.73 3.29 3.75
N GLU A 46 10.03 3.01 5.01
CA GLU A 46 9.96 1.68 5.61
C GLU A 46 9.12 1.72 6.90
N PRO A 47 8.58 0.58 7.37
CA PRO A 47 7.91 0.55 8.66
C PRO A 47 8.92 0.79 9.80
N PRO A 48 8.56 1.56 10.85
CA PRO A 48 9.47 1.87 11.96
C PRO A 48 9.74 0.67 12.88
N VAL A 49 8.99 -0.42 12.71
CA VAL A 49 9.12 -1.68 13.45
C VAL A 49 8.95 -2.83 12.46
N VAL A 50 9.50 -3.99 12.80
CA VAL A 50 9.32 -5.20 12.00
C VAL A 50 7.83 -5.51 11.88
N ARG A 51 7.37 -5.67 10.64
CA ARG A 51 6.01 -6.12 10.32
C ARG A 51 6.07 -7.56 9.84
N SER A 52 4.97 -8.27 10.02
CA SER A 52 4.79 -9.62 9.51
C SER A 52 3.43 -9.73 8.82
N GLU A 53 3.08 -10.94 8.36
CA GLU A 53 1.78 -11.21 7.74
C GLU A 53 0.69 -11.51 8.77
N SER A 54 1.02 -11.54 10.07
CA SER A 54 -0.02 -11.40 11.11
C SER A 54 -0.54 -9.97 11.19
N ASP A 55 0.18 -9.02 10.61
CA ASP A 55 -0.27 -7.66 10.41
C ASP A 55 -1.00 -7.49 9.08
N PHE A 56 -1.88 -6.51 9.01
CA PHE A 56 -2.54 -6.12 7.77
C PHE A 56 -2.70 -4.60 7.73
N ASP A 57 -1.62 -3.91 7.36
CA ASP A 57 -1.53 -2.44 7.35
C ASP A 57 -2.41 -1.72 6.32
N PRO A 58 -2.60 -2.23 5.09
CA PRO A 58 -3.32 -1.48 4.06
C PRO A 58 -4.72 -0.99 4.47
N PRO A 59 -5.60 -1.82 5.08
CA PRO A 59 -6.94 -1.38 5.49
C PRO A 59 -6.98 -0.36 6.63
N ALA A 60 -5.86 -0.12 7.33
CA ALA A 60 -5.76 0.99 8.27
C ALA A 60 -5.93 2.35 7.57
N LYS A 61 -5.82 2.39 6.24
CA LYS A 61 -6.21 3.53 5.42
C LYS A 61 -7.67 3.39 4.97
N TYR A 62 -8.49 4.40 5.31
CA TYR A 62 -9.93 4.48 4.98
C TYR A 62 -10.28 4.06 3.54
N HIS A 63 -9.53 4.50 2.54
CA HIS A 63 -9.85 4.23 1.14
C HIS A 63 -9.79 2.73 0.80
N ILE A 64 -8.92 1.98 1.48
CA ILE A 64 -8.84 0.53 1.30
C ILE A 64 -10.00 -0.17 2.02
N SER A 65 -10.27 0.19 3.27
CA SER A 65 -11.31 -0.48 4.07
C SER A 65 -12.74 -0.10 3.68
N ALA A 66 -12.96 1.10 3.14
CA ALA A 66 -14.25 1.58 2.65
C ALA A 66 -14.45 1.41 1.13
N ASP A 67 -13.52 0.73 0.46
CA ASP A 67 -13.55 0.48 -0.99
C ASP A 67 -13.70 1.75 -1.85
N VAL A 68 -12.98 2.80 -1.48
CA VAL A 68 -12.93 4.08 -2.21
C VAL A 68 -11.63 4.16 -3.01
N GLU A 69 -11.69 4.42 -4.30
CA GLU A 69 -10.52 4.59 -5.17
C GLU A 69 -9.79 5.92 -4.97
N TYR A 70 -8.49 5.91 -5.26
CA TYR A 70 -7.65 7.12 -5.32
C TYR A 70 -7.45 7.61 -6.76
N LEU A 71 -7.46 6.70 -7.74
CA LEU A 71 -7.24 6.91 -9.16
C LEU A 71 -8.43 6.42 -10.00
#